data_AF-R7A3C4-F1
#
_entry.id   AF-R7A3C4-F1
#
_cell.length_a   1.000
_cell.length_b   1.000
_cell.length_c   1.000
_cell.angle_alpha   90.00
_cell.angle_beta   90.00
_cell.angle_gamma   90.00
#
_symmetry.space_group_name_H-M   'P 1'
#
loop_
_entity.id
_entity.type
_entity.pdbx_description
1 polymer ?
#
loop_
_entity_poly.entity_id
_entity_poly.type
_entity_poly.pdbx_seq_one_letter_code
_entity_poly.pdbx_strand_id
1 'polypeptide(L)' 'MRKRITLFCAFLLIGISLAIAQAVQVTGVVVSSEDDLPVVGASILVKGTSNGTITDIDG' A
#
# COMPACT_ATOMS: atom_id res chain seq x y z
N MET A 1 5.22 -10.37 39.28
CA MET A 1 6.04 -9.92 38.13
C MET A 1 5.70 -10.67 36.83
N ARG A 2 5.62 -12.02 36.84
CA ARG A 2 5.30 -12.83 35.64
C ARG A 2 4.03 -12.41 34.90
N LYS A 3 2.90 -12.22 35.58
CA LYS A 3 1.62 -11.80 34.96
C LYS A 3 1.69 -10.42 34.26
N ARG A 4 2.51 -9.49 34.78
CA ARG A 4 2.68 -8.16 34.19
C ARG A 4 3.50 -8.22 32.90
N ILE A 5 4.51 -9.08 32.86
CA ILE A 5 5.32 -9.35 31.66
C ILE A 5 4.48 -10.02 30.58
N THR A 6 3.67 -11.02 30.94
CA THR A 6 2.77 -11.68 29.98
C THR A 6 1.78 -10.71 29.34
N LEU A 7 1.17 -9.81 30.13
CA LEU A 7 0.27 -8.78 29.61
C LEU A 7 1.00 -7.78 28.69
N PHE A 8 2.19 -7.34 29.07
CA PHE A 8 3.01 -6.46 28.23
C PHE A 8 3.34 -7.10 26.88
N CYS A 9 3.78 -8.37 26.88
CA CYS A 9 4.04 -9.10 25.63
C CYS A 9 2.78 -9.27 24.78
N ALA A 10 1.62 -9.51 25.38
CA ALA A 10 0.35 -9.60 24.65
C ALA A 10 0.00 -8.27 23.95
N PHE A 11 0.12 -7.14 24.66
CA PHE A 11 -0.11 -5.82 24.06
C PHE A 11 0.92 -5.48 22.97
N LEU A 12 2.18 -5.86 23.15
CA LEU A 12 3.22 -5.69 22.14
C LEU A 12 2.89 -6.43 20.84
N LEU A 13 2.48 -7.70 20.95
CA LEU A 13 2.12 -8.52 19.79
C LEU A 13 0.89 -7.98 19.05
N ILE A 14 -0.11 -7.50 19.79
CA ILE A 14 -1.28 -6.85 19.20
C ILE A 14 -0.86 -5.58 18.46
N GLY A 15 -0.05 -4.70 19.06
CA GLY A 15 0.43 -3.47 18.42
C GLY A 15 1.20 -3.70 17.12
N ILE A 16 2.02 -4.74 17.06
CA ILE A 16 2.76 -5.13 15.83
C ILE A 16 1.79 -5.56 14.73
N SER A 17 0.75 -6.34 15.06
CA SER A 17 -0.23 -6.82 14.07
C SER A 17 -1.04 -5.68 13.44
N LEU A 18 -1.38 -4.64 14.20
CA LEU A 18 -2.07 -3.44 13.70
C LEU A 18 -1.18 -2.60 12.78
N ALA A 19 0.13 -2.56 13.02
CA ALA A 19 1.08 -1.81 12.18
C ALA A 19 1.23 -2.42 10.77
N ILE A 20 1.04 -3.73 10.61
CA ILE A 20 1.22 -4.43 9.33
C ILE A 20 -0.02 -4.28 8.41
N ALA A 21 -1.17 -3.82 8.93
CA ALA A 21 -2.42 -3.73 8.18
C ALA A 21 -2.52 -2.53 7.19
N GLN A 22 -1.48 -1.70 7.07
CA GLN A 22 -1.58 -0.38 6.44
C GLN A 22 -1.45 -0.34 4.91
N ALA A 23 -1.33 -1.46 4.18
CA ALA A 23 -1.13 -1.44 2.74
C ALA A 23 -2.13 -2.31 1.98
N VAL A 24 -3.22 -1.71 1.49
CA VAL A 24 -4.00 -2.30 0.40
C VAL A 24 -3.23 -2.01 -0.89
N GLN A 25 -2.63 -3.04 -1.49
CA GLN A 25 -1.96 -2.91 -2.77
C GLN A 25 -3.02 -2.88 -3.88
N VAL A 26 -3.05 -1.80 -4.66
CA VAL A 26 -3.88 -1.67 -5.86
C VAL A 26 -2.97 -1.77 -7.07
N THR A 27 -3.26 -2.71 -7.96
CA THR A 27 -2.51 -2.92 -9.22
C THR A 27 -3.45 -2.74 -10.42
N GLY A 28 -2.89 -2.33 -11.55
CA GLY A 28 -3.61 -2.12 -12.80
C GLY A 28 -2.64 -1.68 -13.89
N VAL A 29 -3.12 -1.63 -15.13
CA VAL A 29 -2.36 -1.16 -16.29
C VAL A 29 -3.03 0.11 -16.82
N VAL A 30 -2.26 1.15 -17.09
CA VAL A 30 -2.76 2.38 -17.71
C VAL A 30 -2.64 2.26 -19.22
N VAL A 31 -3.78 2.25 -19.90
CA VAL A 31 -3.86 2.20 -21.37
C VAL A 31 -4.41 3.50 -21.94
N SER A 32 -3.92 3.86 -23.12
CA SER A 32 -4.41 5.00 -23.88
C SER A 32 -5.71 4.63 -24.60
N SER A 33 -6.68 5.54 -24.60
CA SER A 33 -8.00 5.32 -25.19
C SER A 33 -8.01 5.38 -26.72
N GLU A 34 -6.94 5.88 -27.34
CA GLU A 34 -6.86 6.09 -28.79
C GLU A 34 -6.31 4.87 -29.53
N ASP A 35 -5.40 4.12 -28.89
CA ASP A 35 -4.59 3.08 -29.50
C ASP A 35 -4.48 1.78 -28.67
N ASP A 36 -5.13 1.72 -27.50
CA ASP A 36 -5.09 0.58 -26.56
C ASP A 36 -3.66 0.20 -26.12
N LEU A 37 -2.69 1.12 -26.24
CA LEU A 37 -1.30 0.88 -25.84
C LEU A 37 -1.02 1.30 -24.39
N PRO A 38 -0.08 0.64 -23.68
CA PRO A 38 0.34 1.04 -22.35
C PRO A 38 0.95 2.45 -22.32
N VAL A 39 0.58 3.22 -21.30
CA VAL A 39 1.07 4.58 -21.11
C VAL A 39 2.25 4.58 -20.14
N VAL A 40 3.45 4.78 -20.66
CA VAL A 40 4.68 4.90 -19.87
C VAL A 40 4.79 6.30 -19.25
N GLY A 41 5.11 6.37 -17.95
CA GLY A 41 5.33 7.64 -17.26
C GLY A 41 4.07 8.41 -16.85
N ALA A 42 2.90 7.77 -16.85
CA ALA A 42 1.68 8.35 -16.31
C ALA A 42 1.75 8.47 -14.78
N SER A 43 1.30 9.60 -14.24
CA SER A 43 1.26 9.85 -12.80
C SER A 43 -0.07 9.38 -12.21
N ILE A 44 0.00 8.53 -11.19
CA ILE A 44 -1.15 8.02 -10.44
C ILE A 44 -1.09 8.58 -9.03
N LEU A 45 -2.18 9.19 -8.58
CA LEU A 45 -2.32 9.71 -7.22
C LEU A 45 -3.58 9.14 -6.58
N VAL A 46 -3.45 8.58 -5.38
CA VAL A 46 -4.61 8.12 -4.60
C VAL A 46 -5.32 9.34 -4.02
N LYS A 47 -6.58 9.55 -4.45
CA LYS A 47 -7.39 10.71 -4.08
C LYS A 47 -7.44 10.90 -2.56
N GLY A 48 -7.16 12.13 -2.10
CA GLY A 48 -7.18 12.49 -0.69
C GLY A 48 -5.93 12.08 0.08
N THR A 49 -4.90 11.55 -0.59
CA THR A 49 -3.61 11.23 0.00
C THR A 49 -2.47 11.90 -0.78
N SER A 50 -1.26 11.85 -0.24
CA SER A 50 -0.03 12.22 -0.95
C SER A 50 0.69 11.00 -1.55
N ASN A 51 0.05 9.82 -1.53
CA ASN A 51 0.63 8.60 -2.09
C ASN A 51 0.36 8.54 -3.58
N GLY A 52 1.43 8.66 -4.37
CA GLY A 52 1.39 8.50 -5.81
C GLY A 52 2.51 7.60 -6.32
N THR A 53 2.33 7.10 -7.53
CA THR A 53 3.32 6.30 -8.27
C THR A 53 3.31 6.71 -9.74
N ILE A 54 4.27 6.18 -10.50
CA ILE A 54 4.41 6.40 -11.94
C ILE A 54 4.37 5.03 -12.63
N THR A 55 3.71 4.91 -13.78
CA THR A 55 3.72 3.69 -14.60
C THR A 55 5.09 3.37 -15.18
N ASP A 56 5.37 2.08 -15.37
CA ASP A 56 6.61 1.61 -15.95
C ASP A 56 6.47 1.38 -17.47
N ILE A 57 7.33 0.56 -18.08
CA ILE A 57 7.32 0.31 -19.53
C ILE A 57 6.12 -0.53 -19.98
N ASP A 58 5.53 -1.29 -19.07
CA ASP A 58 4.37 -2.16 -19.32
C ASP A 58 3.03 -1.45 -19.01
N GLY A 59 3.08 -0.21 -18.54
CA GLY A 59 1.95 0.65 -18.19
C GLY A 59 1.58 0.60 -16.72
#